data_AF-A0A1V1NQM7-F1
#
_entry.id   AF-A0A1V1NQM7-F1
#
_cell.length_a   1.000
_cell.length_b   1.000
_cell.length_c   1.000
_cell.angle_alpha   90.00
_cell.angle_beta   90.00
_cell.angle_gamma   90.00
#
_symmetry.space_group_name_H-M   'P 1'
#
loop_
_entity.id
_entity.type
_entity.pdbx_description
1 polymer ?
#
loop_
_entity_poly.entity_id
_entity_poly.type
_entity_poly.pdbx_seq_one_letter_code
_entity_poly.pdbx_strand_id
1 'polypeptide(L)'
;MSKLILEVASPEVLNDSWKRLKNDMAMWSEGLSKQDMKNNIVYHLTRLADDLKTGKYQPSNVRYATVAKADGKKRTISAFTLRDKVVQRAVLTVIEKY
;
A
#
# COMPACT_ATOMS: atom_id res chain seq x y z
N MET A 1 -13.22 17.68 -0.60
CA MET A 1 -12.23 16.64 -0.25
C MET A 1 -11.24 17.23 0.76
N SER A 2 -10.86 16.52 1.84
CA SER A 2 -10.07 17.12 2.92
C SER A 2 -8.62 17.42 2.48
N LYS A 3 -7.97 18.40 3.10
CA LYS A 3 -6.56 18.76 2.79
C LYS A 3 -5.61 17.56 2.95
N LEU A 4 -5.86 16.72 3.95
CA LEU A 4 -5.01 15.56 4.26
C LEU A 4 -5.01 14.50 3.16
N ILE A 5 -6.17 14.15 2.58
CA ILE A 5 -6.21 13.11 1.54
C ILE A 5 -5.53 13.57 0.25
N LEU A 6 -5.52 14.87 -0.04
CA LEU A 6 -4.77 15.43 -1.17
C LEU A 6 -3.25 15.30 -0.95
N GLU A 7 -2.77 15.47 0.28
CA GLU A 7 -1.35 15.26 0.62
C GLU A 7 -0.98 13.77 0.55
N VAL A 8 -1.83 12.89 1.08
CA VAL A 8 -1.66 11.42 0.98
C VAL A 8 -1.58 10.98 -0.48
N ALA A 9 -2.42 11.54 -1.35
CA ALA A 9 -2.47 11.24 -2.78
C ALA A 9 -1.45 12.04 -3.61
N SER A 10 -0.52 12.77 -2.99
CA SER A 10 0.51 13.49 -3.71
C SER A 10 1.50 12.50 -4.36
N PRO A 11 2.00 12.78 -5.58
CA PRO A 11 3.00 11.94 -6.22
C PRO A 11 4.26 11.76 -5.36
N GLU A 12 4.64 12.78 -4.61
CA GLU A 12 5.79 12.78 -3.72
C GLU A 12 5.63 11.76 -2.58
N VAL A 13 4.53 11.82 -1.84
CA VAL A 13 4.26 10.91 -0.71
C VAL A 13 4.06 9.47 -1.19
N LEU A 14 3.33 9.27 -2.30
CA LEU A 14 3.13 7.93 -2.86
C LEU A 14 4.44 7.31 -3.38
N ASN A 15 5.30 8.10 -4.02
CA ASN A 15 6.60 7.63 -4.47
C ASN A 15 7.54 7.32 -3.30
N ASP A 16 7.58 8.15 -2.25
CA ASP A 16 8.34 7.84 -1.03
C ASP A 16 7.85 6.54 -0.37
N SER A 17 6.53 6.40 -0.25
CA SER A 17 5.89 5.20 0.30
C SER A 17 6.24 3.94 -0.49
N TRP A 18 6.20 4.02 -1.82
CA TRP A 18 6.66 2.95 -2.70
C TRP A 18 8.14 2.62 -2.49
N LYS A 19 9.02 3.63 -2.46
CA LYS A 19 10.47 3.43 -2.29
C LYS A 19 10.80 2.69 -0.99
N ARG A 20 10.09 2.98 0.09
CA ARG A 20 10.23 2.28 1.39
C ARG A 20 9.79 0.82 1.31
N LEU A 21 8.80 0.52 0.48
CA LEU A 21 8.19 -0.81 0.33
C LEU A 21 8.74 -1.62 -0.86
N LYS A 22 9.72 -1.10 -1.61
CA LYS A 22 10.25 -1.73 -2.84
C LYS A 22 10.74 -3.18 -2.65
N ASN A 23 11.18 -3.50 -1.42
CA ASN A 23 11.72 -4.80 -1.03
C ASN A 23 10.64 -5.73 -0.44
N ASP A 24 9.41 -5.26 -0.22
CA ASP A 24 8.30 -6.09 0.25
C ASP A 24 7.98 -7.17 -0.81
N MET A 25 7.62 -8.37 -0.36
CA MET A 25 7.38 -9.53 -1.22
C MET A 25 5.91 -9.70 -1.61
N ALA A 26 5.00 -8.84 -1.11
CA ALA A 26 3.60 -8.87 -1.49
C ALA A 26 3.41 -8.53 -2.98
N MET A 27 2.38 -9.12 -3.56
CA MET A 27 1.89 -8.73 -4.88
C MET A 27 1.26 -7.33 -4.85
N TRP A 28 1.24 -6.65 -5.99
CA TRP A 28 0.68 -5.30 -6.07
C TRP A 28 -0.80 -5.27 -5.72
N SER A 29 -1.57 -6.12 -6.38
CA SER A 29 -2.99 -6.34 -6.17
C SER A 29 -3.34 -7.77 -6.57
N GLU A 30 -4.57 -8.22 -6.33
CA GLU A 30 -5.06 -9.50 -6.88
C GLU A 30 -4.75 -9.59 -8.39
N GLY A 31 -4.14 -10.71 -8.80
CA GLY A 31 -3.76 -10.96 -10.20
C GLY A 31 -2.59 -10.14 -10.76
N LEU A 32 -1.98 -9.21 -10.01
CA LEU A 32 -0.87 -8.38 -10.51
C LEU A 32 0.38 -8.49 -9.61
N SER A 33 1.46 -9.06 -10.15
CA SER A 33 2.70 -9.22 -9.41
C SER A 33 3.42 -7.88 -9.19
N LYS A 34 4.32 -7.83 -8.19
CA LYS A 34 5.19 -6.66 -7.98
C LYS A 34 6.08 -6.39 -9.19
N GLN A 35 6.52 -7.44 -9.88
CA GLN A 35 7.45 -7.32 -11.01
C GLN A 35 6.75 -6.76 -12.25
N ASP A 36 5.55 -7.26 -12.56
CA ASP A 36 4.73 -6.74 -13.66
C ASP A 36 4.37 -5.28 -13.42
N MET A 37 3.96 -4.95 -12.19
CA MET A 37 3.65 -3.58 -11.80
C MET A 37 4.88 -2.66 -11.91
N LYS A 38 6.07 -3.12 -11.50
CA LYS A 38 7.32 -2.33 -11.57
C LYS A 38 7.65 -1.84 -12.97
N ASN A 39 7.29 -2.62 -14.00
CA ASN A 39 7.50 -2.22 -15.40
C ASN A 39 6.73 -0.96 -15.78
N ASN A 40 5.67 -0.62 -15.03
CA ASN A 40 4.87 0.59 -15.25
C ASN A 40 4.50 1.30 -13.93
N ILE A 41 5.45 1.42 -13.02
CA ILE A 41 5.23 1.98 -11.67
C ILE A 41 4.59 3.38 -11.70
N VAL A 42 5.00 4.23 -12.65
CA VAL A 42 4.46 5.60 -12.77
C VAL A 42 2.96 5.56 -13.07
N TYR A 43 2.52 4.73 -14.01
CA TYR A 43 1.10 4.54 -14.30
C TYR A 43 0.32 4.09 -13.06
N HIS A 44 0.84 3.09 -12.34
CA HIS A 44 0.16 2.53 -11.17
C HIS A 44 0.06 3.52 -10.00
N LEU A 45 1.10 4.31 -9.74
CA LEU A 45 1.06 5.35 -8.71
C LEU A 45 0.16 6.52 -9.12
N THR A 46 0.17 6.94 -10.38
CA THR A 46 -0.72 7.99 -10.88
C THR A 46 -2.19 7.57 -10.80
N ARG A 47 -2.50 6.32 -11.19
CA ARG A 47 -3.85 5.77 -11.05
C ARG A 47 -4.28 5.67 -9.59
N LEU A 48 -3.40 5.21 -8.71
CA LEU A 48 -3.67 5.15 -7.27
C LEU A 48 -3.94 6.54 -6.68
N ALA A 49 -3.18 7.56 -7.11
CA ALA A 49 -3.40 8.94 -6.73
C ALA A 49 -4.79 9.44 -7.18
N ASP A 50 -5.19 9.16 -8.41
CA ASP A 50 -6.50 9.53 -8.93
C ASP A 50 -7.64 8.81 -8.19
N ASP A 51 -7.49 7.51 -7.94
CA ASP A 51 -8.46 6.72 -7.17
C ASP A 51 -8.68 7.31 -5.77
N LEU A 52 -7.60 7.74 -5.09
CA LEU A 52 -7.67 8.38 -3.77
C LEU A 52 -8.33 9.77 -3.85
N LYS A 53 -7.96 10.58 -4.85
CA LYS A 53 -8.50 11.95 -5.08
C LYS A 53 -9.94 11.97 -5.57
N THR A 54 -10.44 10.86 -6.12
CA THR A 54 -11.82 10.76 -6.59
C THR A 54 -12.70 9.95 -5.65
N GLY A 55 -12.12 9.40 -4.56
CA GLY A 55 -12.83 8.53 -3.62
C GLY A 55 -13.18 7.15 -4.20
N LYS A 56 -12.59 6.77 -5.33
CA LYS A 56 -12.78 5.46 -5.98
C LYS A 56 -11.89 4.36 -5.40
N TYR A 57 -10.87 4.72 -4.61
CA TYR A 57 -10.01 3.76 -3.96
C TYR A 57 -10.82 2.84 -3.03
N GLN A 58 -10.78 1.54 -3.32
CA GLN A 58 -11.24 0.49 -2.43
C GLN A 58 -10.05 -0.40 -2.04
N PRO A 59 -9.83 -0.65 -0.73
CA PRO A 59 -8.83 -1.61 -0.27
C PRO A 59 -9.13 -3.02 -0.76
N SER A 60 -8.10 -3.82 -0.96
CA SER A 60 -8.27 -5.23 -1.31
C SER A 60 -8.67 -6.05 -0.08
N ASN A 61 -9.25 -7.22 -0.31
CA ASN A 61 -9.55 -8.17 0.76
C ASN A 61 -8.27 -8.56 1.52
N VAL A 62 -8.34 -8.53 2.85
CA VAL A 62 -7.22 -8.93 3.71
C VAL A 62 -7.09 -10.44 3.69
N ARG A 63 -5.89 -10.95 3.41
CA ARG A 63 -5.59 -12.38 3.53
C ARG A 63 -4.98 -12.65 4.90
N TYR A 64 -5.20 -13.83 5.46
CA TYR A 64 -4.66 -14.20 6.77
C TYR A 64 -3.73 -15.41 6.63
N ALA A 65 -2.56 -15.32 7.25
CA ALA A 65 -1.59 -16.40 7.32
C ALA A 65 -1.29 -16.74 8.78
N THR A 66 -1.25 -18.03 9.09
CA THR A 66 -0.87 -18.50 10.43
C THR A 66 0.61 -18.84 10.46
N VAL A 67 1.35 -18.22 11.37
CA VAL A 67 2.80 -18.44 11.56
C VAL A 67 3.05 -18.94 12.99
N ALA A 68 3.99 -19.85 13.16
CA ALA A 68 4.42 -20.29 14.49
C ALA A 68 5.20 -19.18 15.20
N LYS A 69 4.92 -18.97 16.48
CA LYS A 69 5.74 -18.18 17.39
C LYS A 69 6.87 -19.06 17.96
N ALA A 70 7.90 -18.41 18.49
CA ALA A 70 9.00 -19.10 19.16
C ALA A 70 8.55 -19.91 20.40
N ASP A 71 7.45 -19.51 21.05
CA ASP A 71 6.86 -20.20 22.21
C ASP A 71 5.92 -21.36 21.83
N GLY A 72 5.87 -21.75 20.55
CA GLY A 72 5.01 -22.82 20.03
C GLY A 72 3.56 -22.41 19.78
N LYS A 73 3.13 -21.20 20.15
CA LYS A 73 1.78 -20.70 19.84
C LYS A 73 1.69 -20.24 18.38
N LYS A 74 0.47 -20.12 17.87
CA LYS A 74 0.22 -19.60 16.51
C LYS A 74 -0.09 -18.10 16.55
N ARG A 75 0.45 -17.32 15.61
CA ARG A 75 0.05 -15.93 15.34
C ARG A 75 -0.63 -15.85 13.98
N THR A 76 -1.78 -15.21 13.93
CA THR A 76 -2.40 -14.82 12.66
C THR A 76 -1.78 -13.49 12.21
N ILE A 77 -1.31 -13.44 10.96
CA ILE A 77 -0.75 -12.25 10.33
C ILE A 77 -1.69 -11.83 9.20
N SER A 78 -2.06 -10.55 9.19
CA SER A 78 -2.76 -9.93 8.08
C SER A 78 -1.78 -9.65 6.94
N ALA A 79 -2.04 -10.25 5.78
CA ALA A 79 -1.30 -10.06 4.55
C ALA A 79 -2.10 -9.12 3.62
N PHE A 80 -1.69 -7.86 3.60
CA PHE A 80 -2.23 -6.84 2.70
C PHE A 80 -1.51 -6.85 1.35
N THR A 81 -2.19 -6.37 0.31
CA THR A 81 -1.57 -6.12 -1.00
C THR A 81 -0.57 -4.97 -0.90
N LEU A 82 0.40 -4.93 -1.81
CA LEU A 82 1.41 -3.88 -1.81
C LEU A 82 0.80 -2.51 -2.16
N ARG A 83 -0.25 -2.46 -3.01
CA ARG A 83 -1.04 -1.24 -3.26
C ARG A 83 -1.60 -0.68 -1.96
N ASP A 84 -2.25 -1.52 -1.15
CA ASP A 84 -2.87 -1.07 0.10
C ASP A 84 -1.81 -0.68 1.14
N LYS A 85 -0.69 -1.43 1.22
CA LYS A 85 0.46 -1.06 2.07
C LYS A 85 1.05 0.30 1.69
N VAL A 86 1.13 0.62 0.40
CA VAL A 86 1.59 1.95 -0.07
C VAL A 86 0.64 3.04 0.41
N VAL A 87 -0.68 2.85 0.32
CA VAL A 87 -1.65 3.82 0.84
C VAL A 87 -1.54 3.96 2.36
N GLN A 88 -1.46 2.86 3.10
CA GLN A 88 -1.27 2.89 4.56
C GLN A 88 0.01 3.63 4.94
N ARG A 89 1.12 3.40 4.22
CA ARG A 89 2.38 4.10 4.45
C ARG A 89 2.29 5.58 4.10
N ALA A 90 1.55 5.94 3.04
CA ALA A 90 1.31 7.32 2.66
C ALA A 90 0.49 8.07 3.72
N VAL A 91 -0.57 7.44 4.24
CA VAL A 91 -1.35 7.96 5.36
C VAL A 91 -0.45 8.17 6.57
N LEU A 92 0.33 7.14 6.96
CA LEU A 92 1.25 7.22 8.09
C LEU A 92 2.24 8.39 7.95
N THR A 93 2.84 8.54 6.76
CA THR A 93 3.81 9.61 6.46
C THR A 93 3.21 11.01 6.60
N VAL A 94 1.92 11.18 6.29
CA VAL A 94 1.24 12.47 6.43
C VAL A 94 0.87 12.72 7.88
N ILE A 95 0.33 11.72 8.59
CA ILE A 95 -0.13 11.91 9.98
C ILE A 95 1.01 12.00 10.99
N GLU A 96 2.17 11.36 10.74
CA GLU A 96 3.36 11.46 11.62
C GLU A 96 3.98 12.86 11.65
N LYS A 97 3.64 13.73 10.69
CA LYS A 97 4.10 15.13 10.67
C LYS A 97 3.31 16.04 11.61
N TYR A 98 2.18 15.57 12.12
CA TYR A 98 1.28 16.30 13.03
C TYR A 98 1.45 15.81 14.47
#